data_AF-A0A532V981-F1
#
_entry.id   AF-A0A532V981-F1
#
_cell.length_a   1.000
_cell.length_b   1.000
_cell.length_c   1.000
_cell.angle_alpha   90.00
_cell.angle_beta   90.00
_cell.angle_gamma   90.00
#
_symmetry.space_group_name_H-M   'P 1'
#
loop_
_entity.id
_entity.type
_entity.pdbx_description
1 polymer ?
#
loop_
_entity_poly.entity_id
_entity_poly.type
_entity_poly.pdbx_seq_one_letter_code
_entity_poly.pdbx_strand_id
1 'polypeptide(L)'
;MAEIIIIGGGPAGLSAGIYTARAGRETLIIDNGDCTACKIDRLDNYLGFPRVYATGDCTGANRQIAIAMGEGADTAINLISELKGTRWVGYGGRFK
;
A
#
# COMPACT_ATOMS: atom_id res chain seq x y z
N MET A 1 -25.88 -8.42 -18.07
CA MET A 1 -25.10 -7.38 -18.78
C MET A 1 -24.33 -6.66 -17.71
N ALA A 2 -23.00 -6.66 -17.79
CA ALA A 2 -22.16 -6.15 -16.71
C ALA A 2 -22.57 -4.72 -16.32
N GLU A 3 -22.85 -4.53 -15.03
CA GLU A 3 -23.16 -3.22 -14.44
C GLU A 3 -21.88 -2.38 -14.32
N ILE A 4 -20.74 -3.07 -14.17
CA ILE A 4 -19.44 -2.45 -13.96
C ILE A 4 -18.44 -3.06 -14.94
N ILE A 5 -17.73 -2.20 -15.66
CA ILE A 5 -16.65 -2.59 -16.56
C ILE A 5 -15.34 -2.01 -16.01
N ILE A 6 -14.36 -2.88 -15.79
CA ILE A 6 -13.01 -2.54 -15.34
C ILE A 6 -12.05 -2.81 -16.50
N ILE A 7 -11.26 -1.81 -16.88
CA ILE A 7 -10.24 -1.93 -17.92
C ILE A 7 -8.86 -2.00 -17.26
N GLY A 8 -8.22 -3.17 -17.34
CA GLY A 8 -6.93 -3.49 -16.74
C GLY A 8 -7.04 -4.50 -15.61
N GLY A 9 -6.33 -5.63 -15.75
CA GLY A 9 -6.28 -6.75 -14.80
C GLY A 9 -5.11 -6.68 -13.81
N GLY A 10 -4.55 -5.49 -13.60
CA GLY A 10 -3.50 -5.28 -12.59
C GLY A 10 -4.03 -5.26 -11.15
N PRO A 11 -3.15 -5.00 -10.17
CA PRO A 11 -3.52 -5.00 -8.74
C PRO A 11 -4.71 -4.08 -8.40
N ALA A 12 -4.79 -2.91 -9.04
CA ALA A 12 -5.89 -1.98 -8.85
C ALA A 12 -7.23 -2.53 -9.41
N GLY A 13 -7.21 -3.05 -10.64
CA GLY A 13 -8.41 -3.57 -11.30
C GLY A 13 -8.96 -4.83 -10.65
N LEU A 14 -8.07 -5.77 -10.27
CA LEU A 14 -8.46 -6.96 -9.52
C LEU A 14 -8.99 -6.62 -8.12
N SER A 15 -8.38 -5.65 -7.43
CA SER A 15 -8.91 -5.17 -6.14
C SER A 15 -10.32 -4.60 -6.30
N ALA A 16 -10.55 -3.74 -7.31
CA ALA A 16 -11.88 -3.23 -7.62
C ALA A 16 -12.87 -4.37 -7.96
N GLY A 17 -12.43 -5.38 -8.72
CA GLY A 17 -13.20 -6.59 -9.02
C GLY A 17 -13.65 -7.35 -7.78
N ILE A 18 -12.76 -7.51 -6.79
CA ILE A 18 -13.11 -8.16 -5.51
C ILE A 18 -14.20 -7.37 -4.78
N TYR A 19 -14.07 -6.05 -4.67
CA TYR A 19 -15.05 -5.23 -3.94
C TYR A 19 -16.41 -5.19 -4.63
N THR A 20 -16.42 -5.11 -5.95
CA THR A 20 -17.65 -5.09 -6.75
C THR A 20 -18.36 -6.45 -6.73
N ALA A 21 -17.61 -7.55 -6.84
CA ALA A 21 -18.15 -8.90 -6.65
C ALA A 21 -18.72 -9.12 -5.24
N ARG A 22 -18.02 -8.63 -4.21
CA ARG A 22 -18.52 -8.68 -2.81
C ARG A 22 -19.77 -7.84 -2.60
N ALA A 23 -19.96 -6.78 -3.37
CA ALA A 23 -21.18 -5.97 -3.39
C ALA A 23 -22.32 -6.61 -4.20
N GLY A 24 -22.12 -7.82 -4.74
CA GLY A 24 -23.13 -8.54 -5.53
C GLY A 24 -23.36 -7.97 -6.93
N ARG A 25 -22.39 -7.23 -7.49
CA ARG A 25 -22.52 -6.58 -8.80
C ARG A 25 -21.91 -7.42 -9.91
N GLU A 26 -22.62 -7.47 -11.04
CA GLU A 26 -22.12 -8.14 -12.25
C GLU A 26 -20.99 -7.30 -12.85
N THR A 27 -19.75 -7.81 -12.76
CA THR A 27 -18.53 -7.05 -13.12
C THR A 27 -17.77 -7.76 -14.23
N LEU A 28 -17.43 -7.02 -15.29
CA LEU A 28 -16.56 -7.48 -16.38
C LEU A 28 -15.19 -6.84 -16.25
N ILE A 29 -14.13 -7.65 -16.21
CA ILE A 29 -12.74 -7.18 -16.24
C ILE A 29 -12.16 -7.53 -17.61
N ILE A 30 -11.61 -6.54 -18.30
CA ILE A 30 -10.92 -6.72 -19.58
C ILE A 30 -9.46 -6.39 -19.36
N ASP A 31 -8.57 -7.33 -19.68
CA ASP A 31 -7.13 -7.16 -19.52
C ASP A 31 -6.38 -7.65 -20.76
N ASN A 32 -5.21 -7.06 -21.04
CA ASN A 32 -4.35 -7.49 -22.13
C ASN A 32 -3.29 -8.51 -21.67
N GLY A 33 -3.11 -8.68 -20.36
CA GLY A 33 -2.09 -9.53 -19.75
C GLY A 33 -0.76 -8.82 -19.45
N ASP A 34 -0.56 -7.59 -19.94
CA ASP A 34 0.65 -6.81 -19.72
C ASP A 34 0.66 -6.04 -18.38
N CYS A 35 0.72 -6.79 -17.29
CA CYS A 35 0.67 -6.25 -15.93
C CYS A 35 2.10 -6.06 -15.36
N THR A 36 2.40 -4.88 -14.81
CA THR A 36 3.72 -4.58 -14.20
C THR A 36 4.04 -5.51 -13.02
N ALA A 37 3.04 -5.79 -12.18
CA ALA A 37 3.19 -6.68 -11.02
C ALA A 37 3.36 -8.16 -11.41
N CYS A 38 3.08 -8.52 -12.66
CA CYS A 38 3.18 -9.88 -13.18
C CYS A 38 4.56 -10.15 -13.78
N LYS A 39 5.37 -9.10 -13.98
CA LYS A 39 6.73 -9.15 -14.53
C LYS A 39 7.81 -9.29 -13.46
N ILE A 40 7.43 -9.21 -12.18
CA ILE A 40 8.36 -9.33 -11.06
C ILE A 40 8.37 -10.76 -10.55
N ASP A 41 9.55 -11.28 -10.25
CA ASP A 41 9.73 -12.64 -9.72
C ASP A 41 9.23 -12.77 -8.27
N ARG A 42 9.37 -11.68 -7.50
CA ARG A 42 9.04 -11.65 -6.08
C ARG A 42 8.60 -10.27 -5.64
N LEU A 43 7.53 -10.22 -4.84
CA LEU A 43 6.95 -8.99 -4.29
C LEU A 43 7.14 -8.97 -2.77
N ASP A 44 8.06 -8.13 -2.30
CA ASP A 44 8.45 -8.06 -0.88
C ASP A 44 7.92 -6.84 -0.14
N ASN A 45 7.26 -5.93 -0.84
CA ASN A 45 6.75 -4.67 -0.30
C ASN A 45 5.23 -4.58 -0.33
N TYR A 46 4.52 -5.70 -0.46
CA TYR A 46 3.07 -5.74 -0.37
C TYR A 46 2.62 -5.88 1.09
N LEU A 47 1.60 -5.11 1.47
CA LEU A 47 1.07 -5.14 2.83
C LEU A 47 0.57 -6.55 3.19
N GLY A 48 0.89 -7.00 4.41
CA GLY A 48 0.62 -8.36 4.88
C GLY A 48 1.82 -9.30 4.85
N PHE A 49 2.91 -8.94 4.14
CA PHE A 49 4.18 -9.65 4.27
C PHE A 49 4.94 -9.22 5.54
N PRO A 50 5.75 -10.11 6.15
CA PRO A 50 6.56 -9.77 7.31
C PRO A 50 7.50 -8.59 7.03
N ARG A 51 7.63 -7.68 7.99
CA ARG A 51 8.50 -6.49 7.91
C ARG A 51 8.11 -5.48 6.81
N VAL A 52 6.86 -5.52 6.33
CA VAL A 52 6.26 -4.45 5.51
C VAL A 52 5.35 -3.61 6.40
N TYR A 53 5.59 -2.30 6.42
CA TYR A 53 4.85 -1.36 7.24
C TYR A 53 4.07 -0.41 6.34
N ALA A 54 2.80 -0.20 6.66
CA ALA A 54 2.00 0.85 6.03
C ALA A 54 2.34 2.18 6.68
N THR A 55 2.38 3.24 5.88
CA THR A 55 2.50 4.61 6.36
C THR A 55 1.65 5.53 5.50
N GLY A 56 1.12 6.60 6.10
CA GLY A 56 0.23 7.52 5.43
C GLY A 56 -1.24 7.20 5.72
N ASP A 57 -1.92 8.12 6.37
CA ASP A 57 -3.37 8.18 6.45
C ASP A 57 -3.95 9.00 5.29
N CYS A 58 -5.13 8.61 4.82
CA CYS A 58 -5.92 9.40 3.90
C CYS A 58 -6.64 10.48 4.70
N THR A 59 -6.06 11.68 4.75
CA THR A 59 -6.52 12.75 5.66
C THR A 59 -7.82 13.41 5.22
N GLY A 60 -8.37 13.01 4.06
CA GLY A 60 -9.65 13.48 3.52
C GLY A 60 -9.70 14.98 3.16
N ALA A 61 -8.58 15.69 3.28
CA ALA A 61 -8.51 17.14 3.19
C ALA A 61 -7.14 17.63 2.69
N ASN A 62 -6.93 18.95 2.74
CA ASN A 62 -5.64 19.58 2.47
C ASN A 62 -4.58 19.03 3.44
N ARG A 63 -3.32 18.91 2.98
CA ARG A 63 -2.14 18.38 3.71
C ARG A 63 -1.86 16.88 3.61
N GLN A 64 -2.50 16.16 2.69
CA GLN A 64 -2.18 14.73 2.42
C GLN A 64 -0.67 14.47 2.30
N ILE A 65 0.05 15.31 1.55
CA ILE A 65 1.50 15.15 1.37
C ILE A 65 2.27 15.34 2.68
N ALA A 66 1.98 16.41 3.42
CA ALA A 66 2.74 16.72 4.63
C ALA A 66 2.51 15.66 5.73
N ILE A 67 1.27 15.18 5.89
CA ILE A 67 0.93 14.14 6.87
C ILE A 67 1.56 12.81 6.47
N ALA A 68 1.40 12.36 5.22
CA ALA A 68 1.99 11.11 4.75
C ALA A 68 3.52 11.09 4.89
N MET A 69 4.19 12.23 4.67
CA MET A 69 5.65 12.34 4.87
C MET A 69 6.05 12.26 6.35
N GLY A 70 5.29 12.91 7.24
CA GLY A 70 5.55 12.86 8.68
C GLY A 70 5.39 11.46 9.25
N GLU A 71 4.27 10.80 8.94
CA GLU A 71 4.01 9.42 9.34
C GLU A 71 5.04 8.46 8.75
N GLY A 72 5.52 8.75 7.52
CA GLY A 72 6.59 7.99 6.87
C GLY A 72 7.91 8.08 7.64
N ALA A 73 8.26 9.28 8.11
CA ALA A 73 9.45 9.49 8.92
C ALA A 73 9.34 8.77 10.29
N ASP A 74 8.18 8.85 10.95
CA ASP A 74 7.95 8.15 12.23
C ASP A 74 8.03 6.63 12.07
N THR A 75 7.45 6.09 11.01
CA THR A 75 7.53 4.66 10.68
C THR A 75 8.98 4.22 10.46
N ALA A 76 9.78 5.02 9.75
CA ALA A 76 11.19 4.73 9.54
C ALA A 76 11.99 4.75 10.86
N ILE A 77 11.75 5.71 11.75
CA ILE A 77 12.39 5.78 13.07
C ILE A 77 12.05 4.54 13.91
N ASN A 78 10.77 4.16 13.93
CA ASN A 78 10.31 2.97 14.67
C ASN A 78 10.92 1.69 14.11
N LEU A 79 10.98 1.54 12.79
CA LEU A 79 11.60 0.40 12.13
C LEU A 79 13.10 0.28 12.47
N ILE A 80 13.85 1.40 12.40
CA ILE A 80 15.26 1.41 12.76
C ILE A 80 15.43 1.06 14.25
N SER A 81 14.51 1.52 15.10
CA SER A 81 14.53 1.22 16.52
C SER A 81 14.34 -0.27 16.82
N GLU A 82 13.39 -0.89 16.12
CA GLU A 82 13.14 -2.33 16.19
C GLU A 82 14.34 -3.13 15.69
N LEU A 83 14.85 -2.83 14.48
CA LEU A 83 15.96 -3.55 13.85
C LEU A 83 17.26 -3.46 14.64
N LYS A 84 17.51 -2.34 15.32
CA LYS A 84 18.74 -2.12 16.11
C LYS A 84 18.59 -2.44 17.60
N GLY A 85 17.38 -2.80 18.07
CA GLY A 85 17.10 -3.07 19.47
C GLY A 85 17.34 -1.87 20.41
N THR A 86 17.32 -0.65 19.88
CA THR A 86 17.55 0.58 20.67
C THR A 86 16.64 1.68 20.14
N ARG A 87 16.03 2.48 21.02
CA ARG A 87 15.12 3.56 20.60
C ARG A 87 15.88 4.71 19.93
N TRP A 88 15.48 5.03 18.70
CA TRP A 88 15.93 6.21 17.94
C TRP A 88 14.83 7.28 17.97
N VAL A 89 15.24 8.54 17.82
CA VAL A 89 14.32 9.69 17.64
C VAL A 89 14.81 10.58 16.49
N GLY A 90 13.93 11.48 16.02
CA GLY A 90 14.25 12.46 14.99
C GLY A 90 15.51 13.27 15.35
N TYR A 91 16.34 13.55 14.33
CA TYR A 91 17.75 14.01 14.42
C TYR A 91 18.79 12.94 14.80
N GLY A 92 18.54 11.65 14.56
CA GLY A 92 19.57 10.60 14.64
C GLY A 92 20.14 10.35 16.04
N GLY A 93 19.48 10.88 17.07
CA GLY A 93 19.85 10.70 18.47
C GLY A 93 19.39 9.34 18.99
N ARG A 94 20.25 8.70 19.78
CA ARG A 94 19.98 7.44 20.48
C ARG A 94 19.63 7.76 21.93
N PHE A 95 18.50 7.28 22.45
CA PHE A 95 18.27 7.27 23.90
C PHE A 95 18.99 6.05 24.48
N LYS A 96 19.85 6.28 25.48
CA LYS A 96 20.46 5.21 26.29
C LYS A 96 19.48 4.71 27.33
#